data_AF-A0A2D4TG54-F1
#
_entry.id   AF-A0A2D4TG54-F1
#
_cell.length_a   1.000
_cell.length_b   1.000
_cell.length_c   1.000
_cell.angle_alpha   90.00
_cell.angle_beta   90.00
_cell.angle_gamma   90.00
#
_symmetry.space_group_name_H-M   'P 1'
#
loop_
_entity.id
_entity.type
_entity.pdbx_description
1 polymer ?
#
loop_
_entity_poly.entity_id
_entity_poly.type
_entity_poly.pdbx_seq_one_letter_code
_entity_poly.pdbx_strand_id
1 'polypeptide(L)'
;MNVAKSLLAVLALGSSMAMAECVQPETPTLPNGGSATMDDMIAGQQAVKTFQAANLEYMACLETQFTAAKKTIEEGKAKDAESLKAAYEADVAAYNEAVSAEEALAGQFNTEIREFRAANPG
;
A
#
# COMPACT_ATOMS: atom_id res chain seq x y z
N MET A 1 13.98 -61.12 9.87
CA MET A 1 13.93 -60.11 8.78
C MET A 1 12.47 -60.00 8.35
N ASN A 2 11.72 -58.91 8.45
CA ASN A 2 11.98 -57.52 8.85
C ASN A 2 10.70 -56.96 9.47
N VAL A 3 10.85 -56.19 10.55
CA VAL A 3 9.78 -55.43 11.20
C VAL A 3 9.61 -54.14 10.41
N ALA A 4 8.52 -54.01 9.65
CA ALA A 4 8.18 -52.77 8.96
C ALA A 4 7.66 -51.75 10.01
N LYS A 5 8.56 -50.87 10.47
CA LYS A 5 8.22 -49.72 11.32
C LYS A 5 7.57 -48.64 10.44
N SER A 6 6.25 -48.55 10.46
CA SER A 6 5.52 -47.41 9.93
C SER A 6 5.74 -46.20 10.85
N LEU A 7 6.70 -45.35 10.48
CA LEU A 7 6.86 -44.01 11.04
C LEU A 7 5.76 -43.11 10.44
N LEU A 8 4.68 -42.88 11.20
CA LEU A 8 3.79 -41.75 10.95
C LEU A 8 4.56 -40.47 11.34
N ALA A 9 5.07 -39.75 10.33
CA ALA A 9 5.53 -38.38 10.51
C ALA A 9 4.30 -37.46 10.49
N VAL A 10 3.91 -36.95 11.67
CA VAL A 10 2.94 -35.85 11.78
C VAL A 10 3.61 -34.60 11.23
N LEU A 11 3.28 -34.22 10.00
CA LEU A 11 3.58 -32.88 9.49
C LEU A 11 2.69 -31.90 10.25
N ALA A 12 3.25 -31.25 11.27
CA ALA A 12 2.69 -30.04 11.82
C ALA A 12 2.84 -28.95 10.74
N LEU A 13 1.79 -28.76 9.94
CA LEU A 13 1.60 -27.54 9.16
C LEU A 13 1.41 -26.41 10.17
N GLY A 14 2.53 -25.83 10.62
CA GLY A 14 2.51 -24.53 11.25
C GLY A 14 2.02 -23.55 10.19
N SER A 15 0.77 -23.10 10.30
CA SER A 15 0.27 -21.97 9.57
C SER A 15 1.10 -20.75 10.00
N SER A 16 2.23 -20.52 9.34
CA SER A 16 2.78 -19.18 9.25
C SER A 16 1.69 -18.38 8.56
N MET A 17 0.89 -17.63 9.33
CA MET A 17 0.19 -16.49 8.79
C MET A 17 1.27 -15.68 8.10
N ALA A 18 1.36 -15.78 6.77
CA ALA A 18 2.16 -14.85 6.01
C ALA A 18 1.59 -13.48 6.35
N MET A 19 2.31 -12.71 7.16
CA MET A 19 2.00 -11.29 7.30
C MET A 19 2.10 -10.75 5.89
N ALA A 20 0.98 -10.31 5.33
CA ALA A 20 1.00 -9.68 4.02
C ALA A 20 1.97 -8.50 4.11
N GLU A 21 3.03 -8.51 3.31
CA GLU A 21 3.91 -7.35 3.19
C GLU A 21 3.07 -6.20 2.63
N CYS A 22 3.11 -5.03 3.29
CA CYS A 22 2.41 -3.86 2.78
C CYS A 22 3.18 -3.34 1.57
N VAL A 23 2.65 -3.58 0.36
CA VAL A 23 3.30 -3.17 -0.89
C VAL A 23 2.93 -1.73 -1.22
N GLN A 24 3.90 -0.82 -1.11
CA GLN A 24 3.73 0.56 -1.54
C GLN A 24 3.59 0.62 -3.07
N PRO A 25 2.53 1.24 -3.62
CA PRO A 25 2.38 1.39 -5.06
C PRO A 25 3.29 2.48 -5.62
N GLU A 26 3.72 2.31 -6.88
CA GLU A 26 4.43 3.35 -7.61
C GLU A 26 3.47 4.44 -8.09
N THR A 27 3.79 5.70 -7.78
CA THR A 27 3.03 6.85 -8.27
C THR A 27 3.13 6.96 -9.79
N PRO A 28 2.01 7.03 -10.53
CA PRO A 28 2.03 7.08 -11.98
C PRO A 28 2.50 8.45 -12.48
N THR A 29 3.17 8.45 -13.64
CA THR A 29 3.42 9.68 -14.39
C THR A 29 2.14 10.15 -15.09
N LEU A 30 1.84 11.44 -15.03
CA LEU A 30 0.67 12.01 -15.67
C LEU A 30 0.99 12.55 -17.07
N PRO A 31 0.06 12.47 -18.03
CA PRO A 31 0.18 13.14 -19.32
C PRO A 31 0.15 14.66 -19.14
N ASN A 32 0.92 15.39 -19.96
CA ASN A 32 0.92 16.86 -19.98
C ASN A 32 -0.34 17.38 -20.67
N GLY A 33 -1.28 17.95 -19.93
CA GLY A 33 -2.56 18.41 -20.43
C GLY A 33 -2.47 19.41 -21.57
N GLY A 34 -1.45 20.29 -21.55
CA GLY A 34 -1.24 21.27 -22.62
C GLY A 34 -0.89 20.69 -24.00
N SER A 35 -0.49 19.42 -24.06
CA SER A 35 -0.04 18.75 -25.31
C SER A 35 -0.59 17.33 -25.51
N ALA A 36 -1.25 16.78 -24.50
CA ALA A 36 -1.83 15.44 -24.52
C ALA A 36 -3.02 15.33 -25.47
N THR A 37 -3.21 14.13 -26.01
CA THR A 37 -4.45 13.76 -26.69
C THR A 37 -5.53 13.38 -25.68
N MET A 38 -6.80 13.29 -26.13
CA MET A 38 -7.89 12.77 -25.29
C MET A 38 -7.58 11.35 -24.79
N ASP A 39 -7.02 10.50 -25.65
CA ASP A 39 -6.68 9.12 -25.31
C ASP A 39 -5.56 9.07 -24.24
N ASP A 40 -4.57 9.96 -24.32
CA ASP A 40 -3.54 10.09 -23.28
C ASP A 40 -4.15 10.50 -21.94
N MET A 41 -5.09 11.45 -21.93
CA MET A 41 -5.78 11.88 -20.71
C MET A 41 -6.63 10.77 -20.09
N ILE A 42 -7.28 9.94 -20.91
CA ILE A 42 -8.02 8.75 -20.46
C ILE A 42 -7.07 7.73 -19.85
N ALA A 43 -5.92 7.47 -20.48
CA ALA A 43 -4.90 6.57 -19.94
C ALA A 43 -4.35 7.07 -18.60
N GLY A 44 -4.07 8.38 -18.50
CA GLY A 44 -3.68 9.02 -17.24
C GLY A 44 -4.72 8.85 -16.13
N GLN A 45 -6.01 9.00 -16.46
CA GLN A 45 -7.09 8.75 -15.50
C GLN A 45 -7.12 7.31 -15.01
N GLN A 46 -6.93 6.34 -15.91
CA GLN A 46 -6.90 4.92 -15.54
C GLN A 46 -5.70 4.58 -14.66
N ALA A 47 -4.54 5.18 -14.93
CA ALA A 47 -3.36 5.03 -14.10
C ALA A 47 -3.59 5.60 -12.68
N VAL A 48 -4.17 6.79 -12.56
CA VAL A 48 -4.53 7.38 -11.24
C VAL A 48 -5.50 6.47 -10.47
N LYS A 49 -6.53 5.93 -11.12
CA LYS A 49 -7.48 5.00 -10.47
C LYS A 49 -6.81 3.71 -10.02
N THR A 50 -5.86 3.20 -10.80
CA THR A 50 -5.11 1.99 -10.46
C THR A 50 -4.23 2.23 -9.24
N PHE A 51 -3.53 3.36 -9.22
CA PHE A 51 -2.76 3.79 -8.05
C PHE A 51 -3.65 3.94 -6.82
N GLN A 52 -4.78 4.64 -6.93
CA GLN A 52 -5.74 4.83 -5.85
C GLN A 52 -6.19 3.53 -5.19
N ALA A 53 -6.54 2.52 -6.00
CA ALA A 53 -6.95 1.22 -5.48
C ALA A 53 -5.79 0.54 -4.72
N ALA A 54 -4.60 0.50 -5.31
CA ALA A 54 -3.43 -0.09 -4.67
C ALA A 54 -2.97 0.67 -3.41
N ASN A 55 -3.10 2.00 -3.41
CA ASN A 55 -2.72 2.85 -2.29
C ASN A 55 -3.68 2.68 -1.10
N LEU A 56 -4.98 2.49 -1.37
CA LEU A 56 -5.95 2.14 -0.33
C LEU A 56 -5.66 0.77 0.28
N GLU A 57 -5.30 -0.23 -0.52
CA GLU A 57 -4.89 -1.56 -0.03
C GLU A 57 -3.63 -1.47 0.84
N TYR A 58 -2.63 -0.69 0.39
CA TYR A 58 -1.41 -0.42 1.15
C TYR A 58 -1.70 0.25 2.49
N MET A 59 -2.50 1.31 2.49
CA MET A 59 -2.89 2.05 3.70
C MET A 59 -3.66 1.18 4.69
N ALA A 60 -4.58 0.34 4.22
CA ALA A 60 -5.33 -0.59 5.09
C ALA A 60 -4.41 -1.66 5.72
N CYS A 61 -3.39 -2.09 4.98
CA CYS A 61 -2.36 -2.98 5.49
C CYS A 61 -1.56 -2.32 6.63
N LEU A 62 -1.05 -1.10 6.40
CA LEU A 62 -0.31 -0.34 7.41
C LEU A 62 -1.16 -0.08 8.66
N GLU A 63 -2.43 0.30 8.48
CA GLU A 63 -3.36 0.52 9.59
C GLU A 63 -3.55 -0.71 10.47
N THR A 64 -3.64 -1.88 9.84
CA THR A 64 -3.69 -3.15 10.56
C THR A 64 -2.42 -3.37 11.40
N GLN A 65 -1.24 -3.10 10.83
CA GLN A 65 0.05 -3.29 11.51
C GLN A 65 0.23 -2.33 12.69
N PHE A 66 0.08 -1.02 12.46
CA PHE A 66 0.26 -0.05 13.55
C PHE A 66 -0.82 -0.15 14.62
N THR A 67 -2.05 -0.58 14.28
CA THR A 67 -3.11 -0.80 15.27
C THR A 67 -2.78 -2.01 16.17
N ALA A 68 -2.26 -3.10 15.59
CA ALA A 68 -1.83 -4.27 16.34
C ALA A 68 -0.60 -3.96 17.23
N ALA A 69 0.36 -3.19 16.70
CA ALA A 69 1.53 -2.73 17.45
C ALA A 69 1.12 -1.85 18.63
N LYS A 70 0.28 -0.83 18.38
CA LYS A 70 -0.26 0.06 19.41
C LYS A 70 -0.93 -0.70 20.54
N LYS A 71 -1.83 -1.64 20.20
CA LYS A 71 -2.51 -2.48 21.20
C LYS A 71 -1.52 -3.28 22.05
N THR A 72 -0.51 -3.88 21.42
CA THR A 72 0.51 -4.68 22.11
C THR A 72 1.36 -3.84 23.06
N ILE A 73 1.70 -2.61 22.66
CA ILE A 73 2.39 -1.62 23.49
C ILE A 73 1.53 -1.21 24.69
N GLU A 74 0.27 -0.83 24.45
CA GLU A 74 -0.67 -0.38 25.50
C GLU A 74 -0.99 -1.46 26.53
N GLU A 75 -1.05 -2.73 26.11
CA GLU A 75 -1.25 -3.87 27.01
C GLU A 75 0.03 -4.29 27.76
N GLY A 76 1.18 -3.66 27.48
CA GLY A 76 2.47 -4.02 28.10
C GLY A 76 2.95 -5.43 27.75
N LYS A 77 2.51 -5.97 26.60
CA LYS A 77 2.81 -7.35 26.15
C LYS A 77 3.96 -7.42 25.15
N ALA A 78 4.55 -6.29 24.80
CA ALA A 78 5.69 -6.22 23.89
C ALA A 78 6.90 -6.93 24.51
N LYS A 79 7.43 -7.94 23.80
CA LYS A 79 8.70 -8.60 24.17
C LYS A 79 9.88 -7.64 24.05
N ASP A 80 9.82 -6.77 23.05
CA ASP A 80 10.74 -5.67 22.81
C ASP A 80 9.89 -4.42 22.53
N ALA A 81 9.68 -3.61 23.56
CA ALA A 81 8.82 -2.43 23.47
C ALA A 81 9.43 -1.32 22.62
N GLU A 82 10.76 -1.21 22.61
CA GLU A 82 11.47 -0.18 21.84
C GLU A 82 11.41 -0.48 20.35
N SER A 83 11.73 -1.71 19.95
CA SER A 83 11.64 -2.15 18.56
C SER A 83 10.20 -2.06 18.03
N LEU A 84 9.21 -2.50 18.82
CA LEU A 84 7.81 -2.43 18.41
C LEU A 84 7.31 -0.99 18.26
N LYS A 85 7.77 -0.08 19.13
CA LYS A 85 7.45 1.35 19.02
C LYS A 85 8.06 1.96 17.76
N ALA A 86 9.31 1.62 17.44
CA ALA A 86 9.95 2.09 16.20
C ALA A 86 9.20 1.59 14.96
N ALA A 87 8.76 0.33 14.94
CA ALA A 87 7.93 -0.21 13.85
C ALA A 87 6.58 0.52 13.73
N TYR A 88 5.90 0.74 14.86
CA TYR A 88 4.66 1.53 14.90
C TYR A 88 4.85 2.94 14.30
N GLU A 89 5.91 3.65 14.70
CA GLU A 89 6.18 5.00 14.20
C GLU A 89 6.50 5.00 12.70
N ALA A 90 7.22 3.99 12.21
CA ALA A 90 7.51 3.82 10.79
C ALA A 90 6.24 3.56 9.96
N ASP A 91 5.35 2.67 10.41
CA ASP A 91 4.09 2.37 9.72
C ASP A 91 3.16 3.59 9.67
N VAL A 92 3.07 4.35 10.77
CA VAL A 92 2.29 5.59 10.82
C VAL A 92 2.88 6.65 9.89
N ALA A 93 4.21 6.78 9.85
CA ALA A 93 4.87 7.71 8.92
C ALA A 93 4.59 7.32 7.46
N ALA A 94 4.71 6.04 7.12
CA ALA A 94 4.44 5.50 5.79
C ALA A 94 2.97 5.71 5.37
N TYR A 95 2.02 5.56 6.30
CA TYR A 95 0.61 5.84 6.05
C TYR A 95 0.38 7.32 5.69
N ASN A 96 0.98 8.23 6.46
CA ASN A 96 0.85 9.66 6.20
C ASN A 96 1.53 10.07 4.88
N GLU A 97 2.63 9.42 4.52
CA GLU A 97 3.28 9.60 3.22
C GLU A 97 2.38 9.12 2.08
N ALA A 98 1.72 7.96 2.22
CA ALA A 98 0.76 7.45 1.25
C ALA A 98 -0.43 8.40 1.03
N VAL A 99 -0.94 9.02 2.10
CA VAL A 99 -1.97 10.08 2.02
C VAL A 99 -1.43 11.28 1.24
N SER A 100 -0.23 11.74 1.58
CA SER A 100 0.38 12.91 0.95
C SER A 100 0.64 12.68 -0.55
N ALA A 101 1.06 11.48 -0.92
CA ALA A 101 1.26 11.08 -2.31
C ALA A 101 -0.05 11.08 -3.11
N GLU A 102 -1.14 10.57 -2.52
CA GLU A 102 -2.48 10.59 -3.12
C GLU A 102 -2.98 12.02 -3.35
N GLU A 103 -2.87 12.89 -2.34
CA GLU A 103 -3.28 14.29 -2.45
C GLU A 103 -2.48 15.04 -3.52
N ALA A 104 -1.16 14.82 -3.56
CA ALA A 104 -0.28 15.42 -4.56
C ALA A 104 -0.64 14.96 -5.97
N LEU A 105 -0.84 13.65 -6.18
CA LEU A 105 -1.22 13.09 -7.47
C LEU A 105 -2.58 13.63 -7.93
N ALA A 106 -3.57 13.67 -7.04
CA ALA A 106 -4.89 14.22 -7.34
C ALA A 106 -4.83 15.72 -7.71
N GLY A 107 -4.01 16.49 -6.99
CA GLY A 107 -3.78 17.91 -7.27
C GLY A 107 -3.13 18.14 -8.64
N GLN A 108 -2.13 17.33 -9.00
CA GLN A 108 -1.48 17.38 -10.30
C GLN A 108 -2.45 16.97 -11.41
N PHE A 109 -3.17 15.85 -11.26
CA PHE A 109 -4.11 15.38 -12.29
C PHE A 109 -5.22 16.39 -12.57
N ASN A 110 -5.75 17.06 -11.54
CA ASN A 110 -6.70 18.16 -11.72
C ASN A 110 -6.11 19.34 -12.49
N THR A 111 -4.81 19.61 -12.32
CA THR A 111 -4.11 20.65 -13.11
C THR A 111 -4.01 20.25 -14.57
N GLU A 112 -3.58 19.02 -14.86
CA GLU A 112 -3.48 18.51 -16.24
C GLU A 112 -4.85 18.53 -16.95
N ILE A 113 -5.94 18.18 -16.25
CA ILE A 113 -7.30 18.29 -16.81
C ILE A 113 -7.64 19.73 -17.21
N ARG A 114 -7.29 20.73 -16.38
CA ARG A 114 -7.56 22.14 -16.70
C ARG A 114 -6.76 22.59 -17.92
N GLU A 115 -5.48 22.20 -17.98
CA GLU A 115 -4.61 22.54 -19.11
C GLU A 115 -5.10 21.90 -20.41
N PHE A 116 -5.51 20.63 -20.36
CA PHE A 116 -6.12 19.95 -21.50
C PHE A 116 -7.37 20.66 -22.02
N ARG A 117 -8.26 21.08 -21.12
CA ARG A 117 -9.46 21.85 -21.51
C ARG A 117 -9.12 23.21 -22.12
N ALA A 118 -8.06 23.86 -21.63
CA ALA A 118 -7.61 25.14 -22.17
C ALA A 118 -6.96 25.01 -23.56
N ALA A 119 -6.20 23.92 -23.79
CA ALA A 119 -5.59 23.61 -25.08
C ALA A 119 -6.58 23.10 -26.13
N ASN A 120 -7.73 22.59 -25.69
CA ASN A 120 -8.80 22.06 -26.54
C ASN A 120 -10.13 22.83 -26.31
N PRO A 121 -10.18 24.14 -26.64
CA PRO A 121 -11.43 24.88 -26.63
C PRO A 121 -12.33 24.35 -27.74
N GLY A 122 -13.54 23.94 -27.38
CA GLY A 122 -14.54 23.43 -28.34
C GLY A 122 -14.93 24.43 -29.42
#